data_AF-A0AAJ4TK76-F1
#
_entry.id   AF-A0AAJ4TK76-F1
#
_cell.length_a   1.000
_cell.length_b   1.000
_cell.length_c   1.000
_cell.angle_alpha   90.00
_cell.angle_beta   90.00
_cell.angle_gamma   90.00
#
_symmetry.space_group_name_H-M   'P 1'
#
loop_
_entity.id
_entity.type
_entity.pdbx_description
1 polymer ?
#
loop_
_entity_poly.entity_id
_entity_poly.type
_entity_poly.pdbx_seq_one_letter_code
_entity_poly.pdbx_strand_id
1 'polypeptide(L)'
;MMKDKHLGTNAIKDVIAEMNSQDIKWGADRDLSPFIWASILGEEVGEFNQAILHDYYGGKFAGTSRDELVQIAAVALQIIEYYDRQKL
;
A
#
# COMPACT_ATOMS: atom_id res chain seq x y z
N MET A 1 -16.78 -15.03 21.35
CA MET A 1 -16.37 -14.63 19.99
C MET A 1 -14.94 -14.12 20.09
N MET A 2 -13.95 -14.81 19.50
CA MET A 2 -12.59 -14.25 19.45
C MET A 2 -12.69 -12.96 18.63
N LYS A 3 -12.31 -11.82 19.22
CA LYS A 3 -12.09 -10.61 18.43
C LYS A 3 -11.01 -10.94 17.41
N ASP A 4 -11.28 -10.64 16.14
CA ASP A 4 -10.26 -10.73 15.10
C ASP A 4 -9.05 -9.90 15.54
N LYS A 5 -7.90 -10.56 15.68
CA LYS A 5 -6.68 -9.93 16.19
C LYS A 5 -6.18 -8.84 15.24
N HIS A 6 -6.48 -8.95 13.95
CA HIS A 6 -6.08 -7.96 12.94
C HIS A 6 -6.76 -6.61 13.16
N LEU A 7 -8.03 -6.62 13.62
CA LEU A 7 -8.78 -5.42 13.98
C LEU A 7 -8.32 -4.78 15.31
N GLY A 8 -7.42 -5.43 16.05
CA GLY A 8 -6.85 -4.90 17.29
C GLY A 8 -5.70 -3.91 17.08
N THR A 9 -5.28 -3.68 15.84
CA THR A 9 -4.18 -2.77 15.48
C THR A 9 -4.67 -1.66 14.55
N ASN A 10 -3.87 -0.61 14.36
CA ASN A 10 -4.17 0.44 13.39
C ASN A 10 -3.90 0.02 11.93
N ALA A 11 -3.35 -1.18 11.67
CA ALA A 11 -2.91 -1.57 10.32
C ALA A 11 -4.01 -1.45 9.27
N ILE A 12 -5.18 -2.07 9.50
CA ILE A 12 -6.31 -2.01 8.56
C ILE A 12 -6.83 -0.57 8.41
N LYS A 13 -6.89 0.18 9.51
CA LYS A 13 -7.34 1.58 9.49
C LYS A 13 -6.42 2.44 8.63
N ASP A 14 -5.10 2.28 8.77
CA ASP A 14 -4.11 3.08 8.06
C ASP A 14 -4.08 2.71 6.57
N VAL A 15 -4.24 1.43 6.23
CA VAL A 15 -4.37 0.98 4.84
C VAL A 15 -5.61 1.59 4.17
N ILE A 16 -6.75 1.58 4.85
CA ILE A 16 -7.97 2.22 4.33
C ILE A 16 -7.77 3.73 4.19
N ALA A 17 -7.11 4.38 5.16
CA ALA A 17 -6.84 5.82 5.09
C ALA A 17 -5.93 6.16 3.89
N GLU A 18 -4.92 5.34 3.63
CA GLU A 18 -4.03 5.51 2.48
C GLU A 18 -4.76 5.32 1.15
N MET A 19 -5.59 4.27 1.01
CA MET A 19 -6.43 4.09 -0.19
C MET A 19 -7.29 5.33 -0.47
N ASN A 20 -7.96 5.87 0.56
CA ASN A 20 -8.77 7.09 0.42
C ASN A 20 -7.92 8.30 0.01
N SER A 21 -6.70 8.44 0.55
CA SER A 21 -5.76 9.49 0.18
C SER A 21 -5.37 9.40 -1.30
N GLN A 22 -5.07 8.18 -1.76
CA GLN A 22 -4.71 7.91 -3.16
C GLN A 22 -5.89 8.16 -4.09
N ASP A 23 -7.11 7.82 -3.69
CA ASP A 23 -8.32 8.11 -4.46
C ASP A 23 -8.59 9.60 -4.62
N ILE A 24 -8.34 10.39 -3.57
CA ILE A 24 -8.41 11.87 -3.65
C ILE A 24 -7.36 12.41 -4.63
N LYS A 25 -6.15 11.85 -4.61
CA LYS A 25 -5.01 12.34 -5.41
C LYS A 25 -5.10 11.94 -6.88
N TRP A 26 -5.56 10.72 -7.16
CA TRP A 26 -5.45 10.08 -8.47
C TRP A 26 -6.79 9.64 -9.07
N GLY A 27 -7.90 9.85 -8.35
CA GLY A 27 -9.23 9.38 -8.71
C GLY A 27 -9.47 7.93 -8.28
N ALA A 28 -10.67 7.59 -7.83
CA ALA A 28 -11.05 6.23 -7.41
C ALA A 28 -11.30 5.27 -8.59
N ASP A 29 -11.44 3.98 -8.30
CA ASP A 29 -11.82 2.92 -9.25
C ASP A 29 -11.00 2.88 -10.55
N ARG A 30 -9.69 3.17 -10.43
CA ARG A 30 -8.79 3.31 -11.57
C ARG A 30 -8.76 2.03 -12.43
N ASP A 31 -8.85 2.23 -13.74
CA ASP A 31 -8.78 1.17 -14.76
C ASP A 31 -7.44 1.25 -15.49
N LEU A 32 -6.38 0.83 -14.78
CA LEU A 32 -5.01 0.83 -15.30
C LEU A 32 -4.69 -0.55 -15.86
N SER A 33 -3.77 -0.61 -16.83
CA SER A 33 -3.30 -1.91 -17.33
C SER A 33 -2.55 -2.67 -16.22
N PRO A 34 -2.54 -4.02 -16.25
CA PRO A 34 -1.80 -4.81 -15.27
C PRO A 34 -0.30 -4.45 -15.20
N PHE A 35 0.29 -4.00 -16.31
CA PHE A 35 1.67 -3.51 -16.35
C PHE A 35 1.87 -2.25 -15.49
N ILE A 36 0.93 -1.30 -15.57
CA ILE A 36 0.99 -0.07 -14.76
C ILE A 36 0.76 -0.39 -13.28
N TRP A 37 -0.23 -1.24 -12.97
CA TRP A 37 -0.46 -1.69 -11.60
C TRP A 37 0.77 -2.36 -10.99
N ALA A 38 1.40 -3.28 -11.74
CA ALA A 38 2.63 -3.94 -11.30
C ALA A 38 3.79 -2.95 -11.11
N SER A 39 3.88 -1.91 -11.94
CA SER A 39 4.90 -0.88 -11.83
C SER A 39 4.72 -0.02 -10.56
N ILE A 40 3.48 0.40 -10.27
CA ILE A 40 3.15 1.17 -9.06
C ILE A 40 3.46 0.33 -7.81
N LEU A 41 3.00 -0.92 -7.76
CA LEU A 41 3.31 -1.81 -6.63
C LEU A 41 4.83 -2.02 -6.47
N GLY A 42 5.54 -2.15 -7.58
CA GLY A 42 7.00 -2.30 -7.58
C GLY A 42 7.74 -1.07 -7.05
N GLU A 43 7.21 0.13 -7.32
CA GLU A 43 7.72 1.40 -6.78
C GLU A 43 7.63 1.41 -5.25
N GLU A 44 6.45 1.11 -4.68
CA GLU A 44 6.24 1.05 -3.23
C GLU A 44 7.14 0.01 -2.53
N VAL A 45 7.36 -1.15 -3.17
CA VAL A 45 8.31 -2.16 -2.67
C VAL A 45 9.76 -1.64 -2.70
N GLY A 46 10.11 -0.87 -3.73
CA GLY A 46 11.40 -0.20 -3.82
C GLY A 46 11.61 0.82 -2.70
N GLU A 47 10.61 1.64 -2.41
CA GLU A 47 10.63 2.62 -1.32
C GLU A 47 10.75 1.95 0.04
N PHE A 48 10.01 0.86 0.28
CA PHE A 48 10.16 0.05 1.50
C PHE A 48 11.59 -0.48 1.67
N ASN A 49 12.18 -1.04 0.62
CA ASN A 49 13.56 -1.53 0.67
C ASN A 49 14.55 -0.40 0.95
N GLN A 50 14.33 0.78 0.38
CA GLN A 50 15.14 1.97 0.65
C GLN A 50 15.00 2.42 2.10
N ALA A 51 13.78 2.44 2.65
CA ALA A 51 13.51 2.78 4.03
C ALA A 51 14.24 1.84 4.99
N ILE A 52 14.22 0.52 4.74
CA ILE A 52 14.96 -0.47 5.53
C ILE A 52 16.48 -0.25 5.46
N LEU A 53 17.02 0.07 4.28
CA LEU A 53 18.44 0.40 4.15
C LEU A 53 18.80 1.65 4.96
N HIS A 54 17.94 2.67 4.93
CA HIS A 54 18.13 3.90 5.69
C HIS A 54 17.93 3.70 7.21
N ASP A 55 17.05 2.80 7.64
CA ASP A 55 16.91 2.40 9.04
C ASP A 55 18.22 1.82 9.59
N TYR A 56 18.92 1.03 8.76
CA TYR A 56 20.15 0.37 9.18
C TYR A 56 21.41 1.24 9.05
N TYR A 57 21.58 1.91 7.91
CA TYR A 57 22.80 2.69 7.61
C TYR A 57 22.67 4.19 7.95
N GLY A 58 21.49 4.63 8.36
CA GLY A 58 21.14 6.04 8.42
C GLY A 58 20.78 6.58 7.04
N GLY A 59 19.81 7.48 6.98
CA GLY A 59 19.39 8.11 5.74
C GLY A 59 18.14 8.96 5.90
N LYS A 60 17.79 9.69 4.85
CA LYS A 60 16.66 10.63 4.85
C LYS A 60 15.31 9.95 5.14
N PHE A 61 15.17 8.67 4.79
CA PHE A 61 13.93 7.91 4.91
C PHE A 61 13.98 6.90 6.06
N ALA A 62 14.90 7.06 7.02
CA ALA A 62 14.88 6.24 8.23
C ALA A 62 13.58 6.53 9.02
N GLY A 63 12.93 5.48 9.49
CA GLY A 63 11.69 5.49 10.26
C GLY A 63 10.42 5.37 9.40
N THR A 64 10.51 5.36 8.07
CA THR A 64 9.32 5.31 7.19
C THR A 64 8.92 3.90 6.75
N SER A 65 9.69 2.86 7.12
CA SER A 65 9.49 1.49 6.65
C SER A 65 8.08 0.92 6.93
N ARG A 66 7.45 1.31 8.04
CA ARG A 66 6.05 0.94 8.31
C ARG A 66 5.08 1.62 7.34
N ASP A 67 5.31 2.90 7.03
CA ASP A 67 4.41 3.67 6.17
C ASP A 67 4.49 3.15 4.73
N GLU A 68 5.68 2.78 4.24
CA GLU A 68 5.82 2.14 2.93
C GLU A 68 5.09 0.78 2.87
N LEU A 69 5.10 0.00 3.94
CA LEU A 69 4.29 -1.24 4.02
C LEU A 69 2.78 -0.96 3.96
N VAL A 70 2.32 0.17 4.51
CA VAL A 70 0.92 0.60 4.39
C VAL A 70 0.60 0.97 2.94
N GLN A 71 1.49 1.69 2.25
CA GLN A 71 1.32 2.02 0.83
C GLN A 71 1.29 0.76 -0.05
N ILE A 72 2.20 -0.20 0.18
CA ILE A 72 2.20 -1.50 -0.50
C ILE A 72 0.85 -2.21 -0.32
N ALA A 73 0.36 -2.30 0.91
CA ALA A 73 -0.90 -2.97 1.21
C ALA A 73 -2.10 -2.25 0.58
N ALA A 74 -2.11 -0.92 0.58
CA ALA A 74 -3.14 -0.10 -0.05
C ALA A 74 -3.17 -0.32 -1.57
N VAL A 75 -2.01 -0.29 -2.24
CA VAL A 75 -1.92 -0.56 -3.68
C VAL A 75 -2.32 -2.00 -4.00
N ALA A 76 -1.84 -2.98 -3.24
CA ALA A 76 -2.19 -4.39 -3.44
C ALA A 76 -3.70 -4.64 -3.33
N LEU A 77 -4.38 -4.04 -2.34
CA LEU A 77 -5.84 -4.15 -2.22
C LEU A 77 -6.57 -3.51 -3.40
N GLN A 78 -6.14 -2.32 -3.85
CA GLN A 78 -6.76 -1.67 -5.00
C GLN A 78 -6.55 -2.45 -6.31
N ILE A 79 -5.45 -3.20 -6.44
CA ILE A 79 -5.23 -4.14 -7.55
C ILE A 79 -6.21 -5.32 -7.45
N ILE A 80 -6.45 -5.87 -6.26
CA ILE A 80 -7.45 -6.91 -6.05
C ILE A 80 -8.84 -6.38 -6.44
N GLU A 81 -9.21 -5.20 -5.96
CA GLU A 81 -10.49 -4.55 -6.31
C GLU A 81 -10.61 -4.30 -7.82
N TYR A 82 -9.51 -3.93 -8.49
CA TYR A 82 -9.47 -3.87 -9.95
C TYR A 82 -9.83 -5.21 -10.58
N TYR A 83 -9.20 -6.32 -10.18
CA TYR A 83 -9.51 -7.64 -10.72
C TYR A 83 -10.96 -8.07 -10.41
N ASP A 84 -11.45 -7.77 -9.20
CA ASP A 84 -12.85 -8.02 -8.81
C ASP A 84 -13.84 -7.27 -9.72
N ARG A 85 -13.56 -5.99 -10.04
CA ARG A 85 -14.38 -5.20 -10.98
C ARG A 85 -14.33 -5.76 -12.41
N GLN A 86 -13.16 -6.24 -12.85
CA GLN A 86 -12.98 -6.83 -14.18
C GLN A 86 -13.54 -8.26 -14.30
N LYS A 87 -13.90 -8.91 -13.18
CA LYS A 87 -14.31 -10.32 -13.09
C LYS A 87 -13.24 -11.30 -13.61
N LEU A 88 -11.97 -10.98 -13.35
CA LEU A 88 -10.80 -11.75 -13.76
C LEU A 88 -10.32 -12.68 -12.65
#